data_AF-A0A355F2I7-F1
#
_entry.id   AF-A0A355F2I7-F1
#
_cell.length_a   1.000
_cell.length_b   1.000
_cell.length_c   1.000
_cell.angle_alpha   90.00
_cell.angle_beta   90.00
_cell.angle_gamma   90.00
#
_symmetry.space_group_name_H-M   'P 1'
#
loop_
_entity.id
_entity.type
_entity.pdbx_description
1 polymer ?
#
loop_
_entity_poly.entity_id
_entity_poly.type
_entity_poly.pdbx_seq_one_letter_code
_entity_poly.pdbx_strand_id
1 'polypeptide(L)'
;VTVPDAPALDFTTALTLSAWIKPDIPVNGNLQTVMSKPNSGGGSGYRLGLFSDGRPNLGMNNGAGTNCVLNGPTAPPAGRWTHLAATWGAN
;
A
#
# COMPACT_ATOMS: atom_id res chain seq x y z
N VAL A 1 11.36 7.17 6.16
CA VAL A 1 12.43 7.18 5.12
C VAL A 1 11.83 7.75 3.85
N THR A 2 12.61 8.49 3.06
CA THR A 2 12.20 9.00 1.75
C THR A 2 13.20 8.54 0.71
N VAL A 3 12.73 8.27 -0.51
CA VAL A 3 13.54 7.89 -1.66
C VAL A 3 13.28 8.94 -2.73
N PRO A 4 14.33 9.52 -3.37
CA PRO A 4 14.13 10.43 -4.49
C PRO A 4 13.31 9.79 -5.59
N ASP A 5 12.53 10.61 -6.27
CA ASP A 5 11.76 10.15 -7.40
C ASP A 5 12.66 9.65 -8.53
N ALA A 6 12.22 8.61 -9.22
CA ALA A 6 12.94 8.03 -10.34
C ALA A 6 11.95 7.39 -11.33
N PRO A 7 12.15 7.54 -12.66
CA PRO A 7 11.31 6.90 -13.67
C PRO A 7 11.21 5.38 -13.52
N ALA A 8 12.23 4.74 -12.94
CA ALA A 8 12.21 3.31 -12.64
C ALA A 8 11.15 2.88 -11.62
N LEU A 9 10.53 3.83 -10.90
CA LEU A 9 9.46 3.59 -9.93
C LEU A 9 8.07 3.93 -10.49
N ASP A 10 7.98 4.34 -11.77
CA ASP A 10 6.76 4.67 -12.49
C ASP A 10 6.27 3.43 -13.27
N PHE A 11 5.67 2.49 -12.56
CA PHE A 11 5.18 1.23 -13.15
C PHE A 11 3.91 1.46 -13.99
N THR A 12 3.88 0.89 -15.20
CA THR A 12 2.75 1.04 -16.15
C THR A 12 2.04 -0.26 -16.50
N THR A 13 2.67 -1.42 -16.31
CA THR A 13 2.14 -2.74 -16.73
C THR A 13 1.87 -3.67 -15.57
N ALA A 14 2.80 -3.80 -14.62
CA ALA A 14 2.64 -4.62 -13.45
C ALA A 14 3.53 -4.12 -12.31
N LEU A 15 3.16 -4.46 -11.07
CA LEU A 15 3.86 -4.10 -9.86
C LEU A 15 3.64 -5.15 -8.77
N THR A 16 4.68 -5.47 -8.01
CA THR A 16 4.53 -6.18 -6.73
C THR A 16 5.18 -5.36 -5.61
N LEU A 17 4.41 -5.08 -4.57
CA LEU A 17 4.87 -4.45 -3.34
C LEU A 17 4.95 -5.52 -2.26
N SER A 18 6.09 -5.63 -1.56
CA SER A 18 6.25 -6.58 -0.46
C SER A 18 7.05 -6.00 0.69
N ALA A 19 6.68 -6.38 1.91
CA ALA A 19 7.34 -5.95 3.13
C ALA A 19 7.07 -6.92 4.29
N TRP A 20 8.03 -7.06 5.19
CA TRP A 20 7.79 -7.60 6.53
C TRP A 20 7.36 -6.48 7.46
N ILE A 21 6.27 -6.70 8.20
CA ILE A 21 5.74 -5.74 9.18
C ILE A 21 5.56 -6.41 10.54
N LYS A 22 5.66 -5.62 11.61
CA LYS A 22 5.33 -6.03 12.98
C LYS A 22 4.51 -4.90 13.62
N PRO A 23 3.17 -4.92 13.51
CA PRO A 23 2.32 -3.86 14.07
C PRO A 23 2.31 -3.93 15.60
N ASP A 24 2.49 -2.81 16.29
CA ASP A 24 2.54 -2.79 17.76
C ASP A 24 1.15 -2.71 18.44
N ILE A 25 0.11 -2.30 17.71
CA ILE A 25 -1.25 -2.08 18.22
C ILE A 25 -2.25 -2.52 17.15
N PRO A 26 -3.43 -3.09 17.49
CA PRO A 26 -4.53 -3.15 16.53
C PRO A 26 -4.79 -1.73 15.99
N VAL A 27 -4.91 -1.64 14.67
CA VAL A 27 -4.92 -0.37 13.93
C VAL A 27 -6.00 0.55 14.47
N ASN A 28 -5.62 1.78 14.78
CA ASN A 28 -6.38 2.75 15.57
C ASN A 28 -7.39 3.56 14.73
N GLY A 29 -8.08 2.91 13.79
CA GLY A 29 -9.05 3.58 12.92
C GLY A 29 -8.44 4.49 11.84
N ASN A 30 -7.11 4.64 11.82
CA ASN A 30 -6.39 5.45 10.83
C ASN A 30 -5.61 4.59 9.85
N LEU A 31 -5.36 5.15 8.67
CA LEU A 31 -4.52 4.53 7.66
C LEU A 31 -3.05 4.49 8.12
N GLN A 32 -2.46 3.30 8.11
CA GLN A 32 -1.03 3.11 8.39
C GLN A 32 -0.30 2.70 7.11
N THR A 33 0.43 3.64 6.52
CA THR A 33 1.21 3.40 5.30
C THR A 33 2.49 2.66 5.61
N VAL A 34 2.74 1.55 4.91
CA VAL A 34 4.00 0.81 4.95
C VAL A 34 4.94 1.32 3.85
N MET A 35 4.42 1.46 2.63
CA MET A 35 5.12 2.14 1.53
C MET A 35 4.13 2.83 0.61
N SER A 36 4.55 3.92 -0.01
CA SER A 36 3.76 4.59 -1.04
C SER A 36 4.65 5.36 -2.00
N LYS A 37 4.16 5.52 -3.22
CA LYS A 37 4.60 6.55 -4.16
C LYS A 37 3.38 7.37 -4.56
N PRO A 38 3.26 8.62 -4.08
CA PRO A 38 2.18 9.52 -4.51
C PRO A 38 2.40 9.94 -5.96
N ASN A 39 1.31 10.30 -6.64
CA ASN A 39 1.39 10.95 -7.94
C ASN A 39 1.49 12.49 -7.78
N SER A 40 1.95 13.17 -8.83
CA SER A 40 2.14 14.64 -8.82
C SER A 40 0.83 15.44 -8.82
N GLY A 41 -0.28 14.84 -9.26
CA GLY A 41 -1.61 15.48 -9.35
C GLY A 41 -2.45 15.43 -8.07
N GLY A 42 -1.95 14.79 -7.00
CA GLY A 42 -2.73 14.49 -5.80
C GLY A 42 -3.40 13.11 -5.90
N GLY A 43 -3.00 12.21 -5.01
CA GLY A 43 -3.39 10.80 -5.03
C GLY A 43 -2.21 9.87 -4.71
N SER A 44 -2.51 8.64 -4.27
CA SER A 44 -1.49 7.60 -4.10
C SER A 44 -1.29 6.91 -5.44
N GLY A 45 -0.22 7.18 -6.19
CA GLY A 45 0.11 6.41 -7.40
C GLY A 45 0.01 4.91 -7.11
N TYR A 46 0.72 4.47 -6.07
CA TYR A 46 0.46 3.20 -5.40
C TYR A 46 0.81 3.26 -3.90
N ARG A 47 0.20 2.38 -3.11
CA ARG A 47 0.40 2.27 -1.66
C ARG A 47 0.15 0.86 -1.15
N LEU A 48 1.01 0.39 -0.24
CA LEU A 48 0.76 -0.76 0.63
C LEU A 48 0.65 -0.26 2.07
N GLY A 49 -0.34 -0.72 2.81
CA GLY A 49 -0.51 -0.37 4.23
C GLY A 49 -1.56 -1.19 4.94
N LEU A 50 -1.92 -0.77 6.15
CA LEU A 50 -3.07 -1.26 6.90
C LEU A 50 -4.17 -0.19 6.89
N PHE A 51 -5.40 -0.57 6.58
CA PHE A 51 -6.54 0.35 6.60
C PHE A 51 -7.11 0.53 8.01
N SER A 52 -8.14 1.37 8.17
CA SER A 52 -8.72 1.69 9.49
C SER A 52 -9.25 0.48 10.27
N ASP A 53 -9.62 -0.60 9.58
CA ASP A 53 -10.03 -1.89 10.15
C ASP A 53 -8.86 -2.85 10.44
N GLY A 54 -7.63 -2.37 10.22
CA GLY A 54 -6.38 -3.10 10.40
C GLY A 54 -6.04 -4.11 9.33
N ARG A 55 -6.86 -4.24 8.29
CA ARG A 55 -6.58 -5.19 7.21
C ARG A 55 -5.52 -4.64 6.26
N PRO A 56 -4.66 -5.50 5.69
CA PRO A 56 -3.76 -5.12 4.62
C PRO A 56 -4.53 -4.47 3.47
N ASN A 57 -3.93 -3.47 2.84
CA ASN A 57 -4.59 -2.63 1.86
C ASN A 57 -3.59 -2.24 0.77
N LEU A 58 -3.91 -2.58 -0.47
CA LEU A 58 -3.26 -2.04 -1.67
C LEU A 58 -4.16 -0.94 -2.24
N GLY A 59 -3.62 0.27 -2.33
CA GLY A 59 -4.28 1.39 -3.00
C GLY A 59 -3.53 1.78 -4.25
N MET A 60 -4.25 2.10 -5.32
CA MET A 60 -3.70 2.66 -6.55
C MET A 60 -4.58 3.79 -7.06
N ASN A 61 -3.96 4.82 -7.63
CA ASN A 61 -4.64 5.98 -8.19
C ASN A 61 -3.95 6.39 -9.49
N ASN A 62 -4.75 6.56 -10.55
CA ASN A 62 -4.27 6.95 -11.88
C ASN A 62 -4.21 8.47 -12.10
N GLY A 63 -4.43 9.30 -11.07
CA GLY A 63 -4.48 10.76 -11.17
C GLY A 63 -5.79 11.32 -11.74
N ALA A 64 -6.68 10.47 -12.25
CA ALA A 64 -7.98 10.85 -12.82
C ALA A 64 -9.14 10.71 -11.80
N GLY A 65 -8.82 10.62 -10.51
CA GLY A 65 -9.80 10.46 -9.42
C GLY A 65 -10.23 9.00 -9.16
N THR A 66 -9.77 8.02 -9.94
CA THR A 66 -10.06 6.60 -9.69
C THR A 66 -9.14 6.05 -8.61
N ASN A 67 -9.71 5.63 -7.48
CA ASN A 67 -9.00 4.87 -6.44
C ASN A 67 -9.37 3.39 -6.54
N CYS A 68 -8.45 2.56 -7.00
CA CYS A 68 -8.58 1.12 -6.90
C CYS A 68 -8.03 0.68 -5.55
N VAL A 69 -8.84 -0.06 -4.79
CA VAL A 69 -8.47 -0.52 -3.46
C VAL A 69 -8.71 -2.02 -3.36
N LEU A 70 -7.71 -2.74 -2.87
CA LEU A 70 -7.80 -4.15 -2.54
C LEU A 70 -7.50 -4.33 -1.05
N ASN A 71 -8.47 -4.88 -0.32
CA ASN A 71 -8.33 -5.22 1.09
C ASN A 71 -7.98 -6.71 1.24
N GLY A 72 -7.00 -7.01 2.09
CA GLY A 72 -6.72 -8.35 2.56
C GLY A 72 -7.84 -8.85 3.48
N PRO A 73 -7.98 -10.18 3.65
CA PRO A 73 -9.10 -10.76 4.39
C PRO A 73 -8.97 -10.64 5.92
N THR A 74 -7.75 -10.52 6.43
CA THR A 74 -7.47 -10.67 7.88
C THR A 74 -6.40 -9.67 8.32
N ALA A 75 -6.63 -9.04 9.46
CA ALA A 75 -5.64 -8.16 10.08
C ALA A 75 -4.45 -8.99 10.61
N PRO A 76 -3.20 -8.53 10.40
CA PRO A 76 -2.03 -9.18 10.99
C PRO A 76 -2.08 -9.10 12.52
N PRO A 77 -1.64 -10.15 13.23
CA PRO A 77 -1.59 -10.14 14.69
C PRO A 77 -0.57 -9.11 15.21
N ALA A 78 -0.96 -8.38 16.26
CA ALA A 78 -0.08 -7.42 16.91
C ALA A 78 1.16 -8.10 17.51
N GLY A 79 2.30 -7.41 17.48
CA GLY A 79 3.57 -7.86 18.04
C GLY A 79 4.21 -9.04 17.30
N ARG A 80 3.68 -9.46 16.14
CA ARG A 80 4.21 -10.59 15.35
C ARG A 80 4.60 -10.16 13.94
N TRP A 81 5.75 -10.65 13.48
CA TRP A 81 6.18 -10.45 12.11
C TRP A 81 5.22 -11.12 11.13
N THR A 82 4.75 -10.35 10.16
CA THR A 82 3.89 -10.82 9.07
C THR A 82 4.47 -10.33 7.75
N HIS A 83 4.56 -11.21 6.75
CA HIS A 83 4.93 -10.82 5.40
C HIS A 83 3.68 -10.39 4.62
N LEU A 84 3.72 -9.19 4.05
CA LEU A 84 2.70 -8.70 3.14
C LEU A 84 3.26 -8.66 1.72
N ALA A 85 2.45 -9.13 0.77
CA ALA A 85 2.70 -8.97 -0.66
C ALA A 85 1.40 -8.63 -1.36
N ALA A 86 1.46 -7.67 -2.28
CA ALA A 86 0.33 -7.28 -3.11
C ALA A 86 0.82 -7.07 -4.54
N THR A 87 0.08 -7.62 -5.50
CA THR A 87 0.42 -7.54 -6.92
C THR A 87 -0.70 -6.86 -7.69
N TRP A 88 -0.32 -6.14 -8.74
CA TRP A 88 -1.20 -5.60 -9.75
C TRP A 88 -0.62 -5.87 -11.14
N GLY A 89 -1.51 -6.14 -12.09
CA GLY A 89 -1.19 -6.18 -13.51
C GLY A 89 -2.32 -5.54 -14.32
N ALA A 90 -1.96 -4.84 -15.38
CA ALA A 90 -2.89 -4.45 -16.43
C ALA A 90 -3.28 -5.72 -17.21
N ASN A 91 -4.59 -5.90 -17.41
CA ASN A 91 -5.11 -6.93 -18.32
C ASN A 91 -4.92 -6.51 -19.78
#